data_AF-A0A382YHL9-F1
#
_entry.id   AF-A0A382YHL9-F1
#
_cell.length_a   1.000
_cell.length_b   1.000
_cell.length_c   1.000
_cell.angle_alpha   90.00
_cell.angle_beta   90.00
_cell.angle_gamma   90.00
#
_symmetry.space_group_name_H-M   'P 1'
#
loop_
_entity.id
_entity.type
_entity.pdbx_description
1 polymer ?
#
loop_
_entity_poly.entity_id
_entity_poly.type
_entity_poly.pdbx_seq_one_letter_code
_entity_poly.pdbx_strand_id
1 'polypeptide(L)'
;MSAVQETAFQEKIDAGLKIEAKDWMPDKYRLHLIRQISQHAHSEIIGMQPEGNWITRAPSLRAKMVLIAKVQDEAGHGLYLYSATETLGITRSELIKQLQTGKAKYSSIFNYPTLTWADMGAIGWLVDGAAIVNQQSLRRTSYG
;
A
#
# COMPACT_ATOMS: atom_id res chain seq x y z
N MET A 1 1.22 22.98 21.42
CA MET A 1 2.25 21.93 21.18
C MET A 1 3.51 22.37 21.90
N SER A 2 4.18 21.51 22.66
CA SER A 2 5.42 21.94 23.34
C SER A 2 6.61 21.74 22.41
N ALA A 3 7.45 22.78 22.28
CA ALA A 3 8.68 22.70 21.50
C ALA A 3 9.57 21.51 21.90
N VAL A 4 9.47 21.07 23.17
CA VAL A 4 10.18 19.91 23.71
C VAL A 4 9.80 18.60 23.01
N GLN A 5 8.52 18.38 22.72
CA GLN A 5 8.07 17.16 22.03
C GLN A 5 8.54 17.14 20.57
N GLU A 6 8.49 18.29 19.90
CA GLU A 6 8.97 18.44 18.52
C GLU A 6 10.48 18.19 18.42
N THR A 7 11.27 18.74 19.34
CA THR A 7 12.72 18.48 19.41
C THR A 7 13.01 17.01 19.64
N ALA A 8 12.36 16.37 20.62
CA ALA A 8 12.59 14.94 20.92
C ALA A 8 12.20 14.02 19.73
N PHE A 9 11.14 14.37 19.00
CA PHE A 9 10.79 13.67 17.76
C PHE A 9 11.88 13.83 16.70
N GLN A 10 12.36 15.06 16.47
CA GLN A 10 13.40 15.31 15.47
C GLN A 10 14.71 14.60 15.83
N GLU A 11 15.12 14.61 17.10
CA GLU A 11 16.30 13.89 17.58
C GLU A 11 16.20 12.37 17.34
N LYS A 12 15.02 11.77 17.53
CA LYS A 12 14.78 10.36 17.18
C LYS A 12 14.98 10.11 15.68
N ILE A 13 14.41 10.97 14.84
CA ILE A 13 14.53 10.87 13.37
C ILE A 13 15.99 10.98 12.94
N ASP A 14 16.72 11.97 13.45
CA ASP A 14 18.13 12.22 13.10
C ASP A 14 19.05 11.08 13.58
N ALA A 15 18.71 10.44 14.70
CA ALA A 15 19.38 9.24 15.21
C ALA A 15 19.01 7.96 14.44
N GLY A 16 18.10 8.01 13.46
CA GLY A 16 17.63 6.84 12.71
C GLY A 16 16.77 5.88 13.55
N LEU A 17 16.22 6.34 14.68
CA LEU A 17 15.33 5.55 15.52
C LEU A 17 13.91 5.52 14.92
N LYS A 18 13.21 4.41 15.16
CA LYS A 18 11.83 4.24 14.71
C LYS A 18 10.87 5.04 15.60
N ILE A 19 9.83 5.56 14.95
CA ILE A 19 8.64 6.11 15.59
C ILE A 19 7.62 4.98 15.68
N GLU A 20 7.15 4.69 16.89
CA GLU A 20 6.21 3.61 17.14
C GLU A 20 4.78 4.14 17.36
N ALA A 21 3.76 3.27 17.31
CA ALA A 21 2.36 3.66 17.43
C ALA A 21 2.00 4.46 18.70
N LYS A 22 2.67 4.16 19.82
CA LYS A 22 2.47 4.83 21.11
C LYS A 22 3.32 6.09 21.28
N ASP A 23 4.27 6.33 20.40
CA ASP A 23 5.10 7.51 20.45
C ASP A 23 4.29 8.77 20.12
N TRP A 24 4.66 9.87 20.77
CA TRP A 24 4.24 11.18 20.29
C TRP A 24 4.86 11.43 18.91
N MET A 25 4.08 11.98 18.00
CA MET A 25 4.52 12.40 16.67
C MET A 25 3.69 13.62 16.23
N PRO A 26 4.25 14.51 15.38
CA PRO A 26 3.50 15.64 14.85
C PRO A 26 2.23 15.23 14.11
N ASP A 27 1.14 15.98 14.26
CA ASP A 27 -0.14 15.66 13.60
C ASP A 27 0.00 15.61 12.08
N LYS A 28 0.80 16.51 11.50
CA LYS A 28 1.10 16.51 10.06
C LYS A 28 1.83 15.24 9.62
N TYR A 29 2.75 14.73 10.44
CA TYR A 29 3.44 13.47 10.18
C TYR A 29 2.46 12.29 10.21
N ARG A 30 1.63 12.21 11.26
CA ARG A 30 0.59 11.19 11.39
C ARG A 30 -0.39 11.20 10.21
N LEU A 31 -0.92 12.37 9.86
CA LEU A 31 -1.86 12.52 8.74
C LEU A 31 -1.21 12.18 7.39
N HIS A 32 0.07 12.52 7.20
CA HIS A 32 0.79 12.14 6.00
C HIS A 32 0.96 10.63 5.89
N LEU A 33 1.32 9.94 6.97
CA LEU A 33 1.43 8.48 6.99
C LEU A 33 0.08 7.80 6.79
N ILE A 34 -0.99 8.28 7.43
CA ILE A 34 -2.36 7.79 7.20
C ILE A 34 -2.69 7.90 5.71
N ARG A 35 -2.40 9.04 5.08
CA ARG A 35 -2.63 9.23 3.64
C ARG A 35 -1.77 8.27 2.80
N GLN A 36 -0.49 8.11 3.12
CA GLN A 36 0.42 7.30 2.29
C GLN A 36 0.14 5.81 2.42
N ILE A 37 0.10 5.28 3.65
CA ILE A 37 -0.05 3.84 3.92
C ILE A 37 -1.46 3.38 3.52
N SER A 38 -2.50 4.21 3.73
CA SER A 38 -3.86 3.85 3.28
C SER A 38 -3.96 3.79 1.75
N GLN A 39 -3.37 4.76 1.03
CA GLN A 39 -3.39 4.76 -0.43
C GLN A 39 -2.53 3.62 -1.00
N HIS A 40 -1.48 3.19 -0.28
CA HIS A 40 -0.78 1.95 -0.58
C HIS A 40 -1.70 0.74 -0.40
N ALA A 41 -2.39 0.61 0.74
CA ALA A 41 -3.35 -0.47 0.98
C ALA A 41 -4.47 -0.50 -0.09
N HIS A 42 -5.00 0.67 -0.46
CA HIS A 42 -5.98 0.81 -1.53
C HIS A 42 -5.42 0.34 -2.88
N SER A 43 -4.14 0.59 -3.14
CA SER A 43 -3.47 0.16 -4.37
C SER A 43 -3.40 -1.36 -4.45
N GLU A 44 -3.10 -2.06 -3.36
CA GLU A 44 -3.14 -3.53 -3.32
C GLU A 44 -4.55 -4.06 -3.65
N ILE A 45 -5.60 -3.48 -3.04
CA ILE A 45 -6.99 -3.93 -3.26
C ILE A 45 -7.49 -3.65 -4.69
N ILE A 46 -7.18 -2.47 -5.23
CA ILE A 46 -7.62 -2.11 -6.59
C ILE A 46 -6.79 -2.85 -7.64
N GLY A 47 -5.52 -3.14 -7.38
CA GLY A 47 -4.63 -3.88 -8.28
C GLY A 47 -5.12 -5.29 -8.63
N MET A 48 -5.84 -5.93 -7.70
CA MET A 48 -6.48 -7.23 -7.92
C MET A 48 -7.50 -7.24 -9.07
N GLN A 49 -8.10 -6.09 -9.43
CA GLN A 49 -9.17 -6.03 -10.45
C GLN A 49 -8.68 -6.28 -11.89
N PRO A 50 -7.67 -5.53 -12.42
CA PRO A 50 -7.16 -5.78 -13.77
C PRO A 50 -6.57 -7.18 -13.94
N GLU A 51 -5.95 -7.75 -12.90
CA GLU A 51 -5.42 -9.12 -12.92
C GLU A 51 -6.50 -10.18 -12.74
N GLY A 52 -7.44 -9.94 -11.81
CA GLY A 52 -8.61 -10.79 -11.59
C GLY A 52 -9.45 -11.01 -12.85
N ASN A 53 -9.49 -10.01 -13.73
CA ASN A 53 -10.13 -10.09 -15.05
C ASN A 53 -9.61 -11.28 -15.89
N TRP A 54 -8.38 -11.73 -15.70
CA TRP A 54 -7.74 -12.80 -16.48
C TRP A 54 -7.70 -14.15 -15.78
N ILE A 55 -8.09 -14.26 -14.50
CA ILE A 55 -8.08 -15.53 -13.75
C ILE A 55 -8.85 -16.64 -14.48
N THR A 56 -10.04 -16.34 -15.00
CA THR A 56 -10.86 -17.35 -15.70
C THR A 56 -10.34 -17.68 -17.11
N ARG A 57 -9.56 -16.78 -17.72
CA ARG A 57 -9.12 -16.80 -19.13
C ARG A 57 -7.63 -17.11 -19.32
N ALA A 58 -6.89 -17.40 -18.24
CA ALA A 58 -5.48 -17.75 -18.31
C ALA A 58 -5.24 -18.96 -19.26
N PRO A 59 -4.20 -18.94 -20.10
CA PRO A 59 -4.02 -19.87 -21.23
C PRO A 59 -3.57 -21.28 -20.81
N SER A 60 -3.22 -21.47 -19.54
CA SER A 60 -2.89 -22.78 -18.99
C SER A 60 -3.23 -22.85 -17.50
N LEU A 61 -3.41 -24.07 -16.97
CA LEU A 61 -3.63 -24.28 -15.54
C LEU A 61 -2.44 -23.78 -14.70
N ARG A 62 -1.20 -23.93 -15.19
CA ARG A 62 -0.01 -23.40 -14.52
C ARG A 62 -0.08 -21.89 -14.37
N ALA A 63 -0.36 -21.18 -15.46
CA ALA A 63 -0.50 -19.73 -15.43
C ALA A 63 -1.66 -19.28 -14.54
N LYS A 64 -2.80 -19.99 -14.58
CA LYS A 64 -3.95 -19.74 -13.72
C LYS A 64 -3.62 -19.87 -12.24
N MET A 65 -2.93 -20.93 -11.84
CA MET A 65 -2.53 -21.15 -10.45
C MET A 65 -1.60 -20.04 -9.93
N VAL A 66 -0.60 -19.64 -10.73
CA VAL A 66 0.32 -18.56 -10.35
C VAL A 66 -0.42 -17.23 -10.20
N LEU A 67 -1.32 -16.90 -11.13
CA LEU A 67 -2.10 -15.66 -11.08
C LEU A 67 -3.04 -15.63 -9.85
N ILE A 68 -3.70 -16.74 -9.53
CA ILE A 68 -4.55 -16.84 -8.32
C ILE A 68 -3.72 -16.63 -7.06
N ALA A 69 -2.54 -17.26 -6.97
CA ALA A 69 -1.65 -17.11 -5.82
C ALA A 69 -1.20 -15.64 -5.67
N LYS A 70 -0.81 -14.99 -6.77
CA LYS A 70 -0.45 -13.56 -6.77
C LYS A 70 -1.58 -12.67 -6.26
N VAL A 71 -2.78 -12.79 -6.83
CA VAL A 71 -3.94 -11.97 -6.44
C VAL A 71 -4.35 -12.25 -4.99
N GLN A 72 -4.18 -13.48 -4.51
CA GLN A 72 -4.39 -13.80 -3.09
C GLN A 72 -3.37 -13.09 -2.19
N ASP A 73 -2.09 -13.05 -2.57
CA ASP A 73 -1.05 -12.36 -1.81
C ASP A 73 -1.30 -10.84 -1.75
N GLU A 74 -1.76 -10.22 -2.83
CA GLU A 74 -2.16 -8.79 -2.85
C GLU A 74 -3.25 -8.47 -1.83
N ALA A 75 -4.25 -9.36 -1.68
CA ALA A 75 -5.25 -9.21 -0.63
C ALA A 75 -4.61 -9.25 0.77
N GLY A 76 -3.65 -10.16 0.98
CA GLY A 76 -2.87 -10.25 2.21
C GLY A 76 -2.06 -8.98 2.49
N HIS A 77 -1.37 -8.46 1.48
CA HIS A 77 -0.61 -7.21 1.58
C HIS A 77 -1.52 -6.02 1.94
N GLY A 78 -2.69 -5.92 1.31
CA GLY A 78 -3.70 -4.93 1.65
C GLY A 78 -4.13 -5.01 3.11
N LEU A 79 -4.32 -6.22 3.65
CA LEU A 79 -4.63 -6.42 5.07
C LEU A 79 -3.50 -5.93 5.99
N TYR A 80 -2.24 -6.24 5.67
CA TYR A 80 -1.09 -5.77 6.45
C TYR A 80 -1.00 -4.24 6.47
N LEU A 81 -1.17 -3.59 5.31
CA LEU A 81 -1.08 -2.14 5.21
C LEU A 81 -2.25 -1.43 5.89
N TYR A 82 -3.45 -1.97 5.82
CA TYR A 82 -4.56 -1.45 6.62
C TYR A 82 -4.27 -1.59 8.12
N SER A 83 -3.81 -2.76 8.57
CA SER A 83 -3.44 -2.96 9.98
C SER A 83 -2.35 -1.99 10.43
N ALA A 84 -1.34 -1.73 9.60
CA ALA A 84 -0.31 -0.72 9.88
C ALA A 84 -0.92 0.68 9.97
N THR A 85 -1.83 1.05 9.06
CA THR A 85 -2.50 2.37 9.09
C THR A 85 -3.38 2.54 10.33
N GLU A 86 -4.04 1.48 10.79
CA GLU A 86 -4.95 1.52 11.95
C GLU A 86 -4.23 1.89 13.25
N THR A 87 -2.93 1.56 13.36
CA THR A 87 -2.09 1.96 14.50
C THR A 87 -1.94 3.48 14.66
N LEU A 88 -2.24 4.25 13.60
CA LEU A 88 -2.19 5.72 13.61
C LEU A 88 -3.49 6.37 14.10
N GLY A 89 -4.52 5.57 14.45
CA GLY A 89 -5.75 6.05 15.09
C GLY A 89 -6.94 6.25 14.16
N ILE A 90 -6.90 5.70 12.94
CA ILE A 90 -8.02 5.70 11.98
C ILE A 90 -8.54 4.27 11.77
N THR A 91 -9.84 4.11 11.53
CA THR A 91 -10.43 2.78 11.31
C THR A 91 -10.36 2.38 9.85
N ARG A 92 -10.20 1.07 9.58
CA ARG A 92 -10.26 0.55 8.20
C ARG A 92 -11.57 0.87 7.49
N SER A 93 -12.70 0.87 8.19
CA SER A 93 -14.00 1.24 7.59
C SER A 93 -14.01 2.68 7.07
N GLU A 94 -13.38 3.62 7.79
CA GLU A 94 -13.23 4.99 7.32
C GLU A 94 -12.29 5.06 6.10
N LEU A 95 -11.18 4.32 6.11
CA LEU A 95 -10.26 4.25 4.96
C LEU A 95 -10.97 3.71 3.71
N ILE A 96 -11.73 2.63 3.83
CA ILE A 96 -12.50 2.05 2.72
C ILE A 96 -13.53 3.06 2.20
N LYS A 97 -14.23 3.76 3.09
CA LYS A 97 -15.16 4.82 2.70
C LYS A 97 -14.45 5.94 1.93
N GLN A 98 -13.26 6.35 2.37
CA GLN A 98 -12.47 7.38 1.66
C GLN A 98 -12.05 6.92 0.25
N LEU A 99 -11.70 5.65 0.06
CA LEU A 99 -11.47 5.06 -1.25
C LEU A 99 -12.74 5.09 -2.12
N GLN A 100 -13.85 4.56 -1.61
CA GLN A 100 -15.11 4.41 -2.36
C GLN A 100 -15.74 5.76 -2.75
N THR A 101 -15.51 6.80 -1.95
CA THR A 101 -15.98 8.17 -2.21
C THR A 101 -15.01 9.00 -3.04
N GLY A 102 -13.85 8.44 -3.42
CA GLY A 102 -12.81 9.13 -4.21
C GLY A 102 -12.02 10.19 -3.42
N LYS A 103 -12.19 10.26 -2.09
CA LYS A 103 -11.44 11.17 -1.22
C LYS A 103 -9.98 10.74 -1.06
N ALA A 104 -9.73 9.42 -1.05
CA ALA A 104 -8.40 8.83 -1.08
C ALA A 104 -8.10 8.26 -2.47
N LYS A 105 -6.81 8.26 -2.83
CA LYS A 105 -6.32 7.74 -4.12
C LYS A 105 -5.85 6.29 -4.00
N TYR A 106 -5.52 5.72 -5.14
CA TYR A 106 -4.74 4.49 -5.31
C TYR A 106 -3.78 4.70 -6.48
N SER A 107 -2.87 3.77 -6.72
CA SER A 107 -1.89 3.85 -7.80
C SER A 107 -2.58 4.01 -9.15
N SER A 108 -2.17 5.01 -9.92
CA SER A 108 -2.82 5.37 -11.18
C SER A 108 -2.75 4.25 -12.23
N ILE A 109 -1.78 3.35 -12.13
CA ILE A 109 -1.57 2.25 -13.08
C ILE A 109 -2.77 1.30 -13.18
N PHE A 110 -3.57 1.19 -12.12
CA PHE A 110 -4.74 0.30 -12.10
C PHE A 110 -5.98 0.89 -12.79
N ASN A 111 -5.87 2.08 -13.38
CA ASN A 111 -6.91 2.64 -14.25
C ASN A 111 -6.77 2.18 -15.72
N TYR A 112 -5.73 1.41 -16.06
CA TYR A 112 -5.48 0.95 -17.42
C TYR A 112 -6.07 -0.45 -17.63
N PRO A 113 -6.74 -0.73 -18.77
CA PRO A 113 -7.38 -2.01 -19.01
C PRO A 113 -6.37 -3.11 -19.39
N THR A 114 -6.71 -4.36 -19.08
CA THR A 114 -5.96 -5.56 -19.49
C THR A 114 -6.64 -6.24 -20.66
N LEU A 115 -6.20 -5.89 -21.87
CA LEU A 115 -6.82 -6.24 -23.15
C LEU A 115 -6.36 -7.61 -23.68
N THR A 116 -5.14 -8.04 -23.35
CA THR A 116 -4.57 -9.32 -23.80
C THR A 116 -3.88 -10.07 -22.66
N TRP A 117 -3.64 -11.37 -22.83
CA TRP A 117 -2.91 -12.16 -21.82
C TRP A 117 -1.49 -11.64 -21.59
N ALA A 118 -0.87 -11.02 -22.61
CA ALA A 118 0.47 -10.44 -22.49
C ALA A 118 0.52 -9.35 -21.41
N ASP A 119 -0.60 -8.70 -21.11
CA ASP A 119 -0.68 -7.66 -20.09
C ASP A 119 -0.45 -8.21 -18.68
N MET A 120 -0.77 -9.49 -18.42
CA MET A 120 -0.45 -10.15 -17.14
C MET A 120 1.06 -10.29 -16.94
N GLY A 121 1.78 -10.61 -18.01
CA GLY A 121 3.25 -10.62 -18.00
C GLY A 121 3.83 -9.23 -17.82
N ALA A 122 3.26 -8.22 -18.48
CA ALA A 122 3.71 -6.82 -18.35
C ALA A 122 3.44 -6.26 -16.95
N ILE A 123 2.28 -6.54 -16.34
CA ILE A 123 1.96 -6.14 -14.97
C ILE A 123 2.93 -6.83 -13.99
N GLY A 124 2.98 -8.17 -14.01
CA GLY A 124 3.81 -8.94 -13.10
C GLY A 124 5.32 -8.68 -13.22
N TRP A 125 5.78 -8.10 -14.32
CA TRP A 125 7.19 -7.74 -14.51
C TRP A 125 7.46 -6.25 -14.35
N LEU A 126 6.80 -5.39 -15.13
CA LEU A 126 7.10 -3.95 -15.18
C LEU A 126 6.41 -3.18 -14.05
N VAL A 127 5.12 -3.45 -13.82
CA VAL A 127 4.34 -2.75 -12.79
C VAL A 127 4.82 -3.18 -11.41
N ASP A 128 4.89 -4.48 -11.17
CA ASP A 128 5.40 -5.03 -9.92
C ASP A 128 6.89 -4.71 -9.73
N GLY A 129 7.70 -4.72 -10.80
CA GLY A 129 9.09 -4.30 -10.74
C GLY A 129 9.26 -2.87 -10.26
N ALA A 130 8.43 -1.94 -10.77
CA ALA A 130 8.42 -0.56 -10.31
C ALA A 130 7.95 -0.45 -8.84
N ALA A 131 6.93 -1.22 -8.45
CA ALA A 131 6.44 -1.29 -7.08
C ALA A 131 7.54 -1.80 -6.12
N ILE A 132 8.27 -2.85 -6.50
CA ILE A 132 9.38 -3.40 -5.71
C ILE A 132 10.45 -2.33 -5.48
N VAL A 133 10.89 -1.60 -6.50
CA VAL A 133 11.89 -0.53 -6.33
C VAL A 133 11.42 0.50 -5.29
N ASN A 134 10.16 0.92 -5.37
CA ASN A 134 9.59 1.86 -4.42
C ASN A 134 9.51 1.25 -2.99
N GLN A 135 8.94 0.06 -2.85
CA GLN A 135 8.73 -0.61 -1.56
C GLN A 135 10.05 -0.97 -0.87
N GLN A 136 11.06 -1.37 -1.63
CA GLN A 136 12.40 -1.65 -1.11
C GLN A 136 13.02 -0.40 -0.47
N SER A 137 12.79 0.79 -1.06
CA SER A 137 13.24 2.06 -0.48
C SER A 137 12.50 2.40 0.83
N LEU A 138 11.26 1.93 0.99
CA LEU A 138 10.43 2.18 2.17
C LEU A 138 10.74 1.26 3.36
N ARG A 139 11.52 0.19 3.19
CA ARG A 139 11.89 -0.71 4.31
C ARG A 139 12.62 -0.01 5.46
N ARG A 140 13.24 1.15 5.19
CA ARG A 140 13.91 1.98 6.19
C ARG A 140 13.11 3.23 6.58
N THR A 141 11.83 3.32 6.21
CA THR A 141 10.95 4.43 6.61
C THR A 141 10.93 4.64 8.13
N SER A 142 10.67 5.85 8.60
CA SER A 142 10.81 6.23 10.01
C SER A 142 9.74 5.64 10.92
N TYR A 143 8.59 5.22 10.39
CA TYR A 143 7.54 4.56 11.17
C TYR A 143 7.76 3.04 11.22
N GLY A 144 7.80 2.50 12.44
CA GLY A 144 8.04 1.08 12.74
C GLY A 144 6.83 0.19 12.50
#